data_AF-A0A2U3X8A0-F1
#
_entry.id   AF-A0A2U3X8A0-F1
#
_cell.length_a   1.000
_cell.length_b   1.000
_cell.length_c   1.000
_cell.angle_alpha   90.00
_cell.angle_beta   90.00
_cell.angle_gamma   90.00
#
_symmetry.space_group_name_H-M   'P 1'
#
loop_
_entity.id
_entity.type
_entity.pdbx_description
1 polymer ?
#
loop_
_entity_poly.entity_id
_entity_poly.type
_entity_poly.pdbx_seq_one_letter_code
_entity_poly.pdbx_strand_id
1 'polypeptide(L)'
;MAAPLALVVVVAVTVRAALFRSSLAEFISERVEVVSPLNSWKRVVEGLSLLDLGVSPYSGAVFHETPLIIYLFHFLIDYAELVFMITDALTAIALYFAIQDFNKVVVSMTRIFRRKPGQSRPFIIWLSFFPSLCFLHSRLSVPDLTPNIGLFWYFFAEMFEHFSLFFVCVFQINVFFYTIPLAIKLKDHPIFFMFIQIAIISIFKSYPTVGDVALYMAFFPVWNHLYRFLRNIFVLVCIIIVCSLLFPVLWHLWIYAGSANSNFFYAITLTFNVGQILLISDYFYAFLRREYYLTHGLYLTAKDGTEAMLVLK
;
A
#
# COMPACT_ATOMS: atom_id res chain seq x y z
N MET A 1 -13.50 -11.16 20.17
CA MET A 1 -13.51 -10.16 21.26
C MET A 1 -12.66 -9.00 20.79
N ALA A 2 -13.22 -7.80 20.61
CA ALA A 2 -12.42 -6.63 20.27
C ALA A 2 -11.56 -6.27 21.49
N ALA A 3 -10.25 -6.09 21.29
CA ALA A 3 -9.41 -5.53 22.34
C ALA A 3 -9.98 -4.16 22.75
N PRO A 4 -9.99 -3.81 24.05
CA PRO A 4 -10.47 -2.51 24.46
C PRO A 4 -9.59 -1.44 23.81
N LEU A 5 -10.21 -0.39 23.27
CA LEU A 5 -9.51 0.73 22.59
C LEU A 5 -8.32 1.22 23.43
N ALA A 6 -8.52 1.36 24.74
CA ALA A 6 -7.49 1.78 25.68
C ALA A 6 -6.24 0.88 25.64
N LEU A 7 -6.41 -0.43 25.55
CA LEU A 7 -5.29 -1.38 25.44
C LEU A 7 -4.55 -1.19 24.12
N VAL A 8 -5.27 -0.99 23.00
CA VAL A 8 -4.65 -0.77 21.69
C VAL A 8 -3.82 0.51 21.68
N VAL A 9 -4.34 1.61 22.25
CA VAL A 9 -3.61 2.87 22.34
C VAL A 9 -2.39 2.75 23.26
N VAL A 10 -2.54 2.11 24.43
CA VAL A 10 -1.40 1.89 25.35
C VAL A 10 -0.32 1.05 24.68
N VAL A 11 -0.69 -0.02 23.97
CA VAL A 11 0.26 -0.85 23.23
C VAL A 11 0.94 -0.05 22.11
N ALA A 12 0.20 0.73 21.33
CA ALA A 12 0.77 1.55 20.26
C ALA A 12 1.80 2.57 20.80
N VAL A 13 1.47 3.29 21.86
CA VAL A 13 2.35 4.29 22.48
C VAL A 13 3.57 3.63 23.12
N THR A 14 3.39 2.51 23.83
CA THR A 14 4.52 1.79 24.46
C THR A 14 5.48 1.21 23.43
N VAL A 15 4.98 0.62 22.34
CA VAL A 15 5.81 0.14 21.23
C VAL A 15 6.57 1.30 20.59
N ARG A 16 5.91 2.44 20.35
CA ARG A 16 6.56 3.63 19.78
C ARG A 16 7.67 4.17 20.68
N ALA A 17 7.40 4.31 21.98
CA ALA A 17 8.39 4.76 22.97
C ALA A 17 9.57 3.78 23.09
N ALA A 18 9.31 2.47 23.02
CA ALA A 18 10.37 1.46 23.03
C ALA A 18 11.25 1.53 21.77
N LEU A 19 10.63 1.74 20.59
CA LEU A 19 11.36 1.88 19.33
C LEU A 19 12.29 3.11 19.33
N PHE A 20 11.81 4.27 19.79
CA PHE A 20 12.62 5.49 19.87
C PHE A 20 13.88 5.33 20.74
N ARG A 21 13.78 4.54 21.81
CA ARG A 21 14.92 4.28 22.72
C ARG A 21 15.84 3.16 22.27
N SER A 22 15.46 2.42 21.22
CA SER A 22 16.19 1.25 20.75
C SER A 22 17.11 1.59 19.59
N SER A 23 18.21 0.85 19.44
CA SER A 23 19.09 0.91 18.27
C SER A 23 18.40 0.46 16.97
N LEU A 24 17.20 -0.13 17.05
CA LEU A 24 16.41 -0.52 15.88
C LEU A 24 15.93 0.70 15.09
N ALA A 25 15.71 1.85 15.73
CA ALA A 25 15.27 3.05 15.04
C ALA A 25 16.30 3.51 14.00
N GLU A 26 17.58 3.55 14.40
CA GLU A 26 18.69 3.91 13.51
C GLU A 26 18.82 2.90 12.38
N PHE A 27 18.82 1.60 12.70
CA PHE A 27 18.88 0.53 11.71
C PHE A 27 17.73 0.58 10.69
N ILE A 28 16.50 0.81 11.13
CA ILE A 28 15.32 0.90 10.26
C ILE A 28 15.37 2.17 9.40
N SER A 29 15.88 3.27 9.93
CA SER A 29 15.97 4.54 9.20
C SER A 29 16.92 4.51 7.99
N GLU A 30 17.81 3.51 7.94
CA GLU A 30 18.77 3.31 6.85
C GLU A 30 18.27 2.33 5.79
N ARG A 31 17.10 1.74 6.00
CA ARG A 31 16.54 0.73 5.09
C ARG A 31 15.74 1.42 4.00
N VAL A 32 16.20 1.25 2.77
CA VAL A 32 15.54 1.77 1.56
C VAL A 32 14.17 1.16 1.30
N GLU A 33 13.86 0.04 1.95
CA GLU A 33 12.55 -0.59 1.87
C GLU A 33 11.50 0.16 2.69
N VAL A 34 11.92 0.80 3.78
CA VAL A 34 11.03 1.49 4.74
C VAL A 34 11.04 3.00 4.51
N VAL A 35 12.21 3.56 4.20
CA VAL A 35 12.42 4.99 4.05
C VAL A 35 12.42 5.37 2.58
N SER A 36 11.57 6.33 2.23
CA SER A 36 11.57 6.97 0.93
C SER A 36 12.11 8.39 1.02
N PRO A 37 12.49 9.00 -0.12
CA PRO A 37 12.82 10.42 -0.25
C PRO A 37 11.88 11.41 0.44
N LEU A 38 10.63 11.01 0.69
CA LEU A 38 9.55 11.88 1.16
C LEU A 38 9.10 11.56 2.58
N ASN A 39 9.41 10.35 3.07
CA ASN A 39 9.08 9.95 4.44
C ASN A 39 10.33 9.92 5.34
N SER A 40 11.49 10.34 4.84
CA SER A 40 12.76 10.28 5.57
C SER A 40 12.88 11.37 6.63
N TRP A 41 12.94 10.97 7.90
CA TRP A 41 13.22 11.89 9.01
C TRP A 41 14.62 12.50 8.90
N LYS A 42 15.63 11.74 8.45
CA LYS A 42 17.01 12.24 8.27
C LYS A 42 17.05 13.44 7.33
N ARG A 43 16.28 13.40 6.23
CA ARG A 43 16.21 14.51 5.27
C ARG A 43 15.50 15.74 5.81
N VAL A 44 14.52 15.57 6.72
CA VAL A 44 13.90 16.69 7.43
C VAL A 44 14.94 17.39 8.30
N VAL A 45 15.70 16.62 9.09
CA VAL A 45 16.74 17.16 9.98
C VAL A 45 17.86 17.85 9.18
N GLU A 46 18.33 17.22 8.11
CA GLU A 46 19.32 17.82 7.20
C GLU A 46 18.78 19.10 6.55
N GLY A 47 17.54 19.08 6.06
CA GLY A 47 16.89 20.25 5.47
C GLY A 47 16.77 21.42 6.45
N LEU A 48 16.43 21.15 7.71
CA LEU A 48 16.38 22.18 8.77
C LEU A 48 17.77 22.73 9.07
N SER A 49 18.79 21.88 9.15
CA SER A 49 20.17 22.33 9.37
C SER A 49 20.69 23.24 8.26
N LEU A 50 20.32 22.97 7.00
CA LEU A 50 20.63 23.85 5.86
C LEU A 50 19.93 25.20 5.98
N LEU A 51 18.67 25.18 6.40
CA LEU A 51 17.88 26.39 6.62
C LEU A 51 18.50 27.26 7.71
N ASP A 52 18.95 26.67 8.83
CA ASP A 52 19.63 27.38 9.92
C ASP A 52 20.97 27.99 9.47
N LEU A 53 21.64 27.37 8.48
CA LEU A 53 22.85 27.90 7.84
C LEU A 53 22.57 28.97 6.77
N GLY A 54 21.31 29.33 6.52
CA GLY A 54 20.90 30.29 5.50
C GLY A 54 20.98 29.76 4.07
N VAL A 55 21.15 28.44 3.89
CA VAL A 55 21.17 27.77 2.58
C VAL A 55 19.77 27.22 2.28
N SER A 56 19.27 27.45 1.07
CA SER A 56 17.96 26.91 0.67
C SER A 56 17.96 25.37 0.70
N PRO A 57 17.08 24.72 1.49
CA PRO A 57 16.98 23.25 1.56
C PRO A 57 16.59 22.59 0.22
N TYR A 58 16.06 23.38 -0.71
CA TYR A 58 15.64 22.96 -2.05
C TYR A 58 16.77 23.00 -3.08
N SER A 59 17.89 23.66 -2.77
CA SER A 59 18.99 23.87 -3.72
C SER A 59 19.71 22.59 -4.13
N GLY A 60 19.66 21.54 -3.30
CA GLY A 60 20.30 20.25 -3.53
C GLY A 60 19.37 19.03 -3.53
N ALA A 61 18.07 19.24 -3.78
CA ALA A 61 17.04 18.18 -3.70
C ALA A 61 17.07 17.40 -2.36
N VAL A 62 17.48 18.05 -1.26
CA VAL A 62 17.48 17.42 0.07
C VAL A 62 16.05 17.29 0.58
N PHE A 63 15.24 18.33 0.38
CA PHE A 63 13.86 18.38 0.83
C PHE A 63 12.90 18.54 -0.34
N HIS A 64 11.86 17.71 -0.37
CA HIS A 64 10.91 17.61 -1.48
C HIS A 64 9.48 18.04 -1.13
N GLU A 65 9.23 18.34 0.14
CA GLU A 65 7.91 18.78 0.62
C GLU A 65 7.75 20.30 0.53
N THR A 66 6.52 20.79 0.68
CA THR A 66 6.23 22.24 0.52
C THR A 66 6.99 23.12 1.53
N PRO A 67 7.34 24.37 1.17
CA PRO A 67 8.06 25.28 2.07
C PRO A 67 7.37 25.53 3.42
N LEU A 68 6.05 25.45 3.49
CA LEU A 68 5.32 25.59 4.76
C LEU A 68 5.59 24.42 5.72
N ILE A 69 5.78 23.21 5.18
CA ILE A 69 6.03 22.01 5.97
C ILE A 69 7.39 22.09 6.67
N ILE A 70 8.43 22.65 6.03
CA ILE A 70 9.74 22.76 6.67
C ILE A 70 9.72 23.74 7.85
N TYR A 71 9.00 24.87 7.74
CA TYR A 71 8.82 25.79 8.88
C TYR A 71 8.01 25.16 10.02
N LEU A 72 7.00 24.35 9.68
CA LEU A 72 6.26 23.58 10.68
C LEU A 72 7.19 22.60 11.43
N PHE A 73 8.05 21.88 10.70
CA PHE A 73 8.99 20.95 11.33
C PHE A 73 10.06 21.66 12.17
N HIS A 74 10.46 22.87 11.80
CA HIS A 74 11.36 23.70 12.61
C HIS A 74 10.82 23.91 14.04
N PHE A 75 9.50 24.10 14.18
CA PHE A 75 8.84 24.21 15.49
C PHE A 75 8.63 22.85 16.18
N LEU A 76 8.37 21.78 15.42
CA LEU A 76 8.00 20.48 15.97
C LEU A 76 9.20 19.59 16.32
N ILE A 77 10.42 19.91 15.85
CA ILE A 77 11.58 19.01 15.96
C ILE A 77 11.95 18.72 17.41
N ASP A 78 11.88 19.72 18.30
CA ASP A 78 12.15 19.55 19.73
C ASP A 78 11.14 18.65 20.44
N TYR A 79 9.94 18.50 19.87
CA TYR A 79 8.84 17.71 20.41
C TYR A 79 8.54 16.47 19.55
N ALA A 80 9.42 16.09 18.63
CA ALA A 80 9.14 15.08 17.61
C ALA A 80 8.65 13.74 18.19
N GLU A 81 9.28 13.26 19.27
CA GLU A 81 8.88 12.02 19.95
C GLU A 81 7.41 12.07 20.41
N LEU A 82 7.02 13.16 21.07
CA LEU A 82 5.66 13.36 21.57
C LEU A 82 4.67 13.53 20.41
N VAL A 83 5.03 14.30 19.40
CA VAL A 83 4.19 14.52 18.22
C VAL A 83 3.88 13.18 17.54
N PHE A 84 4.90 12.35 17.29
CA PHE A 84 4.69 11.04 16.68
C PHE A 84 3.84 10.11 17.56
N MET A 85 4.07 10.06 18.88
CA MET A 85 3.25 9.25 19.78
C MET A 85 1.78 9.71 19.82
N ILE A 86 1.52 11.03 19.79
CA ILE A 86 0.17 11.58 19.73
C ILE A 86 -0.48 11.27 18.39
N THR A 87 0.25 11.41 17.27
CA THR A 87 -0.26 11.05 15.94
C THR A 87 -0.61 9.56 15.86
N ASP A 88 0.21 8.68 16.43
CA ASP A 88 -0.08 7.24 16.47
C ASP A 88 -1.34 6.92 17.30
N ALA A 89 -1.54 7.61 18.42
CA ALA A 89 -2.76 7.47 19.22
C ALA A 89 -4.00 8.00 18.46
N LEU A 90 -3.90 9.17 17.83
CA LEU A 90 -4.99 9.76 17.05
C LEU A 90 -5.36 8.88 15.85
N THR A 91 -4.37 8.34 15.14
CA THR A 91 -4.61 7.43 14.00
C THR A 91 -5.25 6.12 14.46
N ALA A 92 -4.82 5.54 15.58
CA ALA A 92 -5.47 4.36 16.16
C ALA A 92 -6.94 4.61 16.54
N ILE A 93 -7.24 5.76 17.16
CA ILE A 93 -8.60 6.16 17.51
C ILE A 93 -9.45 6.38 16.25
N ALA A 94 -8.92 7.10 15.26
CA ALA A 94 -9.60 7.34 13.99
C ALA A 94 -9.90 6.03 13.24
N LEU A 95 -8.93 5.11 13.18
CA LEU A 95 -9.12 3.79 12.58
C LEU A 95 -10.16 2.97 13.33
N TYR A 96 -10.19 3.03 14.66
CA TYR A 96 -11.20 2.33 15.45
C TYR A 96 -12.62 2.81 15.13
N PHE A 97 -12.85 4.13 15.09
CA PHE A 97 -14.15 4.68 14.71
C PHE A 97 -14.50 4.35 13.26
N ALA A 98 -13.54 4.48 12.34
CA ALA A 98 -13.72 4.11 10.94
C ALA A 98 -14.13 2.64 10.78
N ILE A 99 -13.51 1.72 11.54
CA ILE A 99 -13.87 0.30 11.53
C ILE A 99 -15.27 0.07 12.10
N GLN A 100 -15.66 0.76 13.18
CA GLN A 100 -17.01 0.63 13.72
C GLN A 100 -18.06 1.08 12.71
N ASP A 101 -17.85 2.20 12.04
CA ASP A 101 -18.76 2.69 11.02
C ASP A 101 -18.74 1.81 9.78
N PHE A 102 -17.57 1.33 9.37
CA PHE A 102 -17.42 0.36 8.30
C PHE A 102 -18.19 -0.93 8.60
N ASN A 103 -18.09 -1.48 9.81
CA ASN A 103 -18.82 -2.68 10.21
C ASN A 103 -20.34 -2.46 10.18
N LYS A 104 -20.83 -1.30 10.64
CA LYS A 104 -22.25 -0.94 10.52
C LYS A 104 -22.68 -0.86 9.07
N VAL A 105 -21.88 -0.20 8.22
CA VAL A 105 -22.14 -0.06 6.77
C VAL A 105 -22.14 -1.41 6.09
N VAL A 106 -21.13 -2.27 6.31
CA VAL A 106 -21.05 -3.62 5.75
C VAL A 106 -22.27 -4.44 6.14
N VAL A 107 -22.61 -4.51 7.43
CA VAL A 107 -23.78 -5.26 7.90
C VAL A 107 -25.07 -4.71 7.31
N SER A 108 -25.20 -3.38 7.21
CA SER A 108 -26.36 -2.74 6.59
C SER A 108 -26.44 -3.04 5.08
N MET A 109 -25.30 -3.01 4.37
CA MET A 109 -25.19 -3.35 2.96
C MET A 109 -25.54 -4.81 2.73
N THR A 110 -25.06 -5.75 3.55
CA THR A 110 -25.44 -7.17 3.44
C THR A 110 -26.95 -7.35 3.57
N ARG A 111 -27.62 -6.61 4.48
CA ARG A 111 -29.08 -6.65 4.65
C ARG A 111 -29.84 -5.96 3.51
N ILE A 112 -29.32 -4.84 2.99
CA ILE A 112 -29.96 -4.05 1.93
C ILE A 112 -29.78 -4.72 0.56
N PHE A 113 -28.60 -5.27 0.25
CA PHE A 113 -28.37 -6.07 -0.96
C PHE A 113 -29.29 -7.29 -1.00
N ARG A 114 -29.55 -7.93 0.15
CA ARG A 114 -30.57 -8.98 0.28
C ARG A 114 -32.00 -8.51 -0.05
N ARG A 115 -32.29 -7.21 0.09
CA ARG A 115 -33.63 -6.64 -0.13
C ARG A 115 -33.81 -5.99 -1.50
N LYS A 116 -32.77 -5.40 -2.09
CA LYS A 116 -32.79 -4.73 -3.40
C LYS A 116 -31.43 -4.84 -4.12
N PRO A 117 -31.20 -5.91 -4.89
CA PRO A 117 -30.02 -6.01 -5.75
C PRO A 117 -30.21 -5.04 -6.94
N GLY A 118 -29.52 -3.90 -6.93
CA GLY A 118 -29.49 -3.01 -8.10
C GLY A 118 -29.42 -1.50 -7.86
N GLN A 119 -29.38 -1.00 -6.61
CA GLN A 119 -29.27 0.44 -6.34
C GLN A 119 -27.84 0.82 -5.90
N SER A 120 -26.93 0.98 -6.86
CA SER A 120 -25.56 1.47 -6.62
C SER A 120 -25.59 2.97 -6.29
N ARG A 121 -25.15 3.36 -5.09
CA ARG A 121 -25.13 4.77 -4.66
C ARG A 121 -23.96 5.51 -5.31
N PRO A 122 -24.19 6.58 -6.10
CA PRO A 122 -23.15 7.28 -6.87
C PRO A 122 -22.06 7.91 -5.98
N PHE A 123 -22.40 8.29 -4.75
CA PHE A 123 -21.46 8.85 -3.77
C PHE A 123 -20.32 7.88 -3.38
N ILE A 124 -20.61 6.59 -3.27
CA ILE A 124 -19.62 5.58 -2.86
C ILE A 124 -18.64 5.29 -4.00
N ILE A 125 -19.14 5.33 -5.24
CA ILE A 125 -18.32 5.21 -6.45
C ILE A 125 -17.35 6.40 -6.53
N TRP A 126 -17.82 7.63 -6.27
CA TRP A 126 -16.98 8.83 -6.22
C TRP A 126 -15.88 8.77 -5.16
N LEU A 127 -16.21 8.33 -3.93
CA LEU A 127 -15.21 8.13 -2.87
C LEU A 127 -14.14 7.11 -3.26
N SER A 128 -14.49 6.15 -4.11
CA SER A 128 -13.56 5.11 -4.55
C SER A 128 -12.56 5.59 -5.64
N PHE A 129 -12.81 6.74 -6.27
CA PHE A 129 -11.84 7.42 -7.14
C PHE A 129 -10.88 8.34 -6.37
N PHE A 130 -11.20 8.66 -5.11
CA PHE A 130 -10.41 9.56 -4.27
C PHE A 130 -8.95 9.10 -4.08
N PRO A 131 -8.65 7.80 -3.89
CA PRO A 131 -7.26 7.32 -3.83
C PRO A 131 -6.48 7.61 -5.11
N SER A 132 -7.10 7.39 -6.28
CA SER A 132 -6.49 7.66 -7.59
C SER A 132 -6.27 9.15 -7.84
N LEU A 133 -7.17 10.01 -7.32
CA LEU A 133 -7.05 11.47 -7.42
C LEU A 133 -5.96 12.03 -6.49
N CYS A 134 -5.85 11.51 -5.26
CA CYS A 134 -4.77 11.87 -4.33
C CYS A 134 -3.40 11.44 -4.87
N PHE A 135 -3.33 10.30 -5.54
CA PHE A 135 -2.12 9.84 -6.22
C PHE A 135 -1.66 10.85 -7.29
N LEU A 136 -2.58 11.30 -8.15
CA LEU A 136 -2.30 12.26 -9.23
C LEU A 136 -1.81 13.62 -8.72
N HIS A 137 -2.44 14.17 -7.66
CA HIS A 137 -2.08 15.49 -7.15
C HIS A 137 -0.62 15.57 -6.70
N SER A 138 -0.06 14.42 -6.28
CA SER A 138 1.22 14.45 -5.61
C SER A 138 2.44 14.51 -6.53
N ARG A 139 2.46 14.00 -7.79
CA ARG A 139 3.75 13.77 -8.50
C ARG A 139 3.70 13.74 -10.04
N LEU A 140 4.03 14.86 -10.67
CA LEU A 140 4.37 14.93 -12.10
C LEU A 140 5.88 14.89 -12.39
N SER A 141 6.74 14.98 -11.36
CA SER A 141 8.19 14.87 -11.50
C SER A 141 8.76 13.92 -10.45
N VAL A 142 9.65 13.03 -10.86
CA VAL A 142 10.34 12.05 -10.01
C VAL A 142 11.85 12.40 -10.06
N PRO A 143 12.29 13.40 -9.28
CA PRO A 143 13.67 13.90 -9.37
C PRO A 143 14.69 13.00 -8.67
N ASP A 144 14.24 12.17 -7.72
CA ASP A 144 15.10 11.35 -6.89
C ASP A 144 15.03 9.88 -7.36
N LEU A 145 16.17 9.32 -7.76
CA LEU A 145 16.29 7.95 -8.26
C LEU A 145 16.98 7.03 -7.24
N THR A 146 16.92 7.40 -5.96
CA THR A 146 17.41 6.55 -4.88
C THR A 146 16.77 5.15 -4.94
N PRO A 147 17.58 4.09 -4.70
CA PRO A 147 17.07 2.72 -4.70
C PRO A 147 15.91 2.56 -3.74
N ASN A 148 14.87 1.85 -4.17
CA ASN A 148 13.70 1.53 -3.37
C ASN A 148 13.06 0.21 -3.84
N ILE A 149 11.97 -0.22 -3.20
CA ILE A 149 11.25 -1.46 -3.58
C ILE A 149 10.31 -1.29 -4.80
N GLY A 150 10.38 -0.14 -5.48
CA GLY A 150 9.54 0.22 -6.61
C GLY A 150 10.17 -0.07 -7.97
N LEU A 151 9.34 0.06 -9.00
CA LEU A 151 9.71 -0.16 -10.39
C LEU A 151 10.46 1.02 -11.02
N PHE A 152 10.37 2.21 -10.43
CA PHE A 152 10.78 3.46 -11.08
C PHE A 152 12.30 3.67 -11.03
N TRP A 153 12.92 3.58 -9.86
CA TRP A 153 14.30 4.06 -9.65
C TRP A 153 15.30 3.51 -10.67
N TYR A 154 15.32 2.20 -10.89
CA TYR A 154 16.30 1.56 -11.78
C TYR A 154 15.93 1.75 -13.26
N PHE A 155 14.64 1.70 -13.61
CA PHE A 155 14.20 1.95 -14.98
C PHE A 155 14.56 3.36 -15.46
N PHE A 156 14.34 4.36 -14.60
CA PHE A 156 14.68 5.75 -14.91
C PHE A 156 16.18 6.03 -14.82
N ALA A 157 16.93 5.30 -13.99
CA ALA A 157 18.39 5.42 -13.93
C ALA A 157 19.09 4.96 -15.23
N GLU A 158 18.56 3.95 -15.90
CA GLU A 158 19.10 3.41 -17.16
C GLU A 158 18.61 4.17 -18.41
N MET A 159 17.70 5.12 -18.25
CA MET A 159 17.03 5.80 -19.35
C MET A 159 17.63 7.18 -19.62
N PHE A 160 17.72 7.55 -20.90
CA PHE A 160 18.10 8.90 -21.28
C PHE A 160 17.09 9.95 -20.80
N GLU A 161 17.61 11.05 -20.24
CA GLU A 161 16.81 12.17 -19.71
C GLU A 161 15.79 12.72 -20.70
N HIS A 162 16.15 12.78 -21.99
CA HIS A 162 15.28 13.25 -23.07
C HIS A 162 13.95 12.48 -23.16
N PHE A 163 13.95 11.18 -22.84
CA PHE A 163 12.75 10.35 -22.88
C PHE A 163 12.04 10.23 -21.53
N SER A 164 12.65 10.70 -20.45
CA SER A 164 12.14 10.55 -19.09
C SER A 164 10.70 11.03 -18.92
N LEU A 165 10.37 12.22 -19.43
CA LEU A 165 9.02 12.79 -19.31
C LEU A 165 7.95 11.90 -19.97
N PHE A 166 8.26 11.35 -21.16
CA PHE A 166 7.36 10.44 -21.86
C PHE A 166 7.05 9.22 -21.00
N PHE A 167 8.08 8.58 -20.45
CA PHE A 167 7.88 7.40 -19.60
C PHE A 167 7.21 7.73 -18.27
N VAL A 168 7.49 8.89 -17.64
CA VAL A 168 6.73 9.33 -16.46
C VAL A 168 5.24 9.39 -16.79
N CYS A 169 4.85 10.02 -17.89
CA CYS A 169 3.47 10.09 -18.33
C CYS A 169 2.86 8.69 -18.56
N VAL A 170 3.61 7.77 -19.18
CA VAL A 170 3.17 6.38 -19.41
C VAL A 170 2.97 5.64 -18.09
N PHE A 171 3.87 5.76 -17.12
CA PHE A 171 3.71 5.12 -15.83
C PHE A 171 2.51 5.70 -15.04
N GLN A 172 2.29 7.00 -15.10
CA GLN A 172 1.19 7.66 -14.39
C GLN A 172 -0.19 7.34 -15.01
N ILE A 173 -0.28 7.24 -16.33
CA ILE A 173 -1.57 6.94 -17.00
C ILE A 173 -2.07 5.51 -16.71
N ASN A 174 -1.17 4.57 -16.41
CA ASN A 174 -1.53 3.19 -16.09
C ASN A 174 -2.51 3.10 -14.91
N VAL A 175 -2.37 3.94 -13.88
CA VAL A 175 -3.29 3.96 -12.73
C VAL A 175 -4.72 4.28 -13.18
N PHE A 176 -4.90 5.18 -14.16
CA PHE A 176 -6.22 5.49 -14.72
C PHE A 176 -6.76 4.37 -15.60
N PHE A 177 -5.91 3.77 -16.44
CA PHE A 177 -6.30 2.66 -17.30
C PHE A 177 -6.81 1.46 -16.51
N TYR A 178 -6.27 1.19 -15.32
CA TYR A 178 -6.81 0.14 -14.45
C TYR A 178 -8.05 0.59 -13.68
N THR A 179 -8.12 1.86 -13.26
CA THR A 179 -9.24 2.37 -12.45
C THR A 179 -10.58 2.28 -13.20
N ILE A 180 -10.65 2.71 -14.47
CA ILE A 180 -11.91 2.83 -15.21
C ILE A 180 -12.61 1.48 -15.43
N PRO A 181 -11.95 0.43 -16.00
CA PRO A 181 -12.60 -0.85 -16.22
C PRO A 181 -12.98 -1.55 -14.92
N LEU A 182 -12.15 -1.43 -13.87
CA LEU A 182 -12.43 -1.98 -12.56
C LEU A 182 -13.66 -1.31 -11.92
N ALA A 183 -13.83 0.01 -12.08
CA ALA A 183 -14.97 0.74 -11.55
C ALA A 183 -16.28 0.30 -12.23
N ILE A 184 -16.25 0.06 -13.55
CA ILE A 184 -17.41 -0.44 -14.30
C ILE A 184 -17.75 -1.87 -13.87
N LYS A 185 -16.75 -2.75 -13.75
CA LYS A 185 -16.95 -4.17 -13.42
C LYS A 185 -17.40 -4.40 -11.98
N LEU A 186 -16.88 -3.62 -11.03
CA LEU A 186 -17.12 -3.78 -9.59
C LEU A 186 -18.07 -2.73 -9.00
N LYS A 187 -18.92 -2.11 -9.82
CA LYS A 187 -19.89 -1.08 -9.40
C LYS A 187 -20.79 -1.52 -8.23
N ASP A 188 -21.09 -2.81 -8.14
CA ASP A 188 -21.96 -3.38 -7.11
C ASP A 188 -21.18 -3.74 -5.82
N HIS A 189 -19.84 -3.78 -5.89
CA HIS A 189 -18.96 -4.13 -4.76
C HIS A 189 -17.88 -3.06 -4.54
N PRO A 190 -18.26 -1.85 -4.08
CA PRO A 190 -17.32 -0.72 -3.96
C PRO A 190 -16.18 -0.96 -2.95
N ILE A 191 -16.42 -1.76 -1.93
CA ILE A 191 -15.41 -2.08 -0.91
C ILE A 191 -14.29 -2.95 -1.50
N PHE A 192 -14.66 -3.94 -2.32
CA PHE A 192 -13.68 -4.78 -3.01
C PHE A 192 -12.92 -3.98 -4.06
N PHE A 193 -13.61 -3.08 -4.76
CA PHE A 193 -12.97 -2.14 -5.68
C PHE A 193 -11.92 -1.25 -4.96
N MET A 194 -12.25 -0.65 -3.82
CA MET A 194 -11.31 0.16 -3.03
C MET A 194 -10.07 -0.65 -2.62
N PHE A 195 -10.26 -1.90 -2.16
CA PHE A 195 -9.17 -2.79 -1.80
C PHE A 195 -8.21 -3.04 -2.98
N ILE A 196 -8.75 -3.37 -4.15
CA ILE A 196 -7.94 -3.58 -5.37
C ILE A 196 -7.26 -2.28 -5.82
N GLN A 197 -7.94 -1.13 -5.71
CA GLN A 197 -7.35 0.17 -6.07
C GLN A 197 -6.17 0.54 -5.17
N ILE A 198 -6.27 0.38 -3.85
CA ILE A 198 -5.17 0.65 -2.91
C ILE A 198 -3.95 -0.23 -3.26
N ALA A 199 -4.19 -1.51 -3.60
CA ALA A 199 -3.10 -2.40 -3.99
C ALA A 199 -2.45 -2.00 -5.33
N ILE A 200 -3.23 -1.62 -6.34
CA ILE A 200 -2.71 -1.13 -7.63
C ILE A 200 -1.91 0.16 -7.43
N ILE A 201 -2.41 1.09 -6.63
CA ILE A 201 -1.70 2.34 -6.29
C ILE A 201 -0.38 2.02 -5.59
N SER A 202 -0.37 1.08 -4.65
CA SER A 202 0.85 0.66 -3.96
C SER A 202 1.91 0.08 -4.91
N ILE A 203 1.51 -0.66 -5.93
CA ILE A 203 2.42 -1.28 -6.91
C ILE A 203 3.01 -0.24 -7.87
N PHE A 204 2.18 0.68 -8.36
CA PHE A 204 2.59 1.68 -9.35
C PHE A 204 3.07 3.01 -8.74
N LYS A 205 3.14 3.11 -7.42
CA LYS A 205 3.71 4.28 -6.74
C LYS A 205 5.19 4.43 -7.09
N SER A 206 5.61 5.68 -7.35
CA SER A 206 7.00 5.97 -7.75
C SER A 206 8.03 5.69 -6.66
N TYR A 207 7.63 5.85 -5.39
CA TYR A 207 8.46 5.53 -4.22
C TYR A 207 7.62 4.70 -3.25
N PRO A 208 7.40 3.41 -3.55
CA PRO A 208 6.65 2.53 -2.67
C PRO A 208 7.52 2.18 -1.46
N THR A 209 6.86 2.07 -0.32
CA THR A 209 7.45 1.65 0.95
C THR A 209 6.79 0.38 1.44
N VAL A 210 7.45 -0.37 2.32
CA VAL A 210 6.84 -1.54 2.98
C VAL A 210 5.54 -1.17 3.69
N GLY A 211 5.40 0.08 4.17
CA GLY A 211 4.16 0.59 4.75
C GLY A 211 2.98 0.61 3.77
N ASP A 212 3.21 0.99 2.51
CA ASP A 212 2.18 0.98 1.47
C ASP A 212 1.69 -0.44 1.18
N VAL A 213 2.62 -1.40 1.16
CA VAL A 213 2.33 -2.82 0.97
C VAL A 213 1.56 -3.38 2.17
N ALA A 214 2.02 -3.07 3.38
CA ALA A 214 1.38 -3.49 4.63
C ALA A 214 -0.07 -3.00 4.72
N LEU A 215 -0.36 -1.80 4.22
CA LEU A 215 -1.69 -1.22 4.25
C LEU A 215 -2.71 -2.09 3.51
N TYR A 216 -2.44 -2.51 2.26
CA TYR A 216 -3.39 -3.36 1.54
C TYR A 216 -3.39 -4.80 2.08
N MET A 217 -2.23 -5.33 2.50
CA MET A 217 -2.11 -6.67 3.10
C MET A 217 -2.99 -6.80 4.36
N ALA A 218 -3.12 -5.72 5.14
CA ALA A 218 -3.96 -5.68 6.34
C ALA A 218 -5.47 -5.91 6.05
N PHE A 219 -5.93 -5.70 4.81
CA PHE A 219 -7.32 -5.94 4.42
C PHE A 219 -7.60 -7.41 4.07
N PHE A 220 -6.60 -8.28 3.91
CA PHE A 220 -6.84 -9.69 3.54
C PHE A 220 -7.76 -10.48 4.48
N PRO A 221 -7.71 -10.31 5.81
CA PRO A 221 -8.61 -11.03 6.71
C PRO A 221 -10.09 -10.74 6.47
N VAL A 222 -10.42 -9.55 5.94
CA VAL A 222 -11.79 -9.17 5.55
C VAL A 222 -12.34 -10.08 4.45
N TRP A 223 -11.44 -10.61 3.61
CA TRP A 223 -11.76 -11.45 2.45
C TRP A 223 -11.49 -12.93 2.69
N ASN A 224 -11.50 -13.39 3.94
CA ASN A 224 -11.25 -14.80 4.31
C ASN A 224 -12.10 -15.83 3.52
N HIS A 225 -13.30 -15.46 3.12
CA HIS A 225 -14.22 -16.29 2.34
C HIS A 225 -13.71 -16.56 0.91
N LEU A 226 -12.77 -15.76 0.41
CA LEU A 226 -12.13 -15.97 -0.89
C LEU A 226 -11.00 -17.00 -0.83
N TYR A 227 -10.49 -17.33 0.36
CA TYR A 227 -9.33 -18.23 0.50
C TYR A 227 -9.57 -19.63 -0.10
N ARG A 228 -10.82 -20.09 -0.12
CA ARG A 228 -11.20 -21.36 -0.75
C ARG A 228 -11.08 -21.36 -2.28
N PHE A 229 -11.14 -20.19 -2.91
CA PHE A 229 -11.10 -20.03 -4.37
C PHE A 229 -9.73 -19.64 -4.91
N LEU A 230 -8.78 -19.31 -4.04
CA LEU A 230 -7.39 -19.00 -4.41
C LEU A 230 -6.71 -20.25 -4.97
N ARG A 231 -6.00 -20.11 -6.09
CA ARG A 231 -5.36 -21.23 -6.77
C ARG A 231 -3.87 -21.33 -6.46
N ASN A 232 -3.18 -20.19 -6.41
CA ASN A 232 -1.72 -20.15 -6.42
C ASN A 232 -1.13 -19.64 -5.08
N ILE A 233 -1.93 -19.65 -4.00
CA ILE A 233 -1.55 -19.04 -2.73
C ILE A 233 -0.23 -19.58 -2.16
N PHE A 234 0.03 -20.89 -2.30
CA PHE A 234 1.28 -21.49 -1.82
C PHE A 234 2.51 -20.90 -2.50
N VAL A 235 2.48 -20.82 -3.83
CA VAL A 235 3.59 -20.26 -4.63
C VAL A 235 3.78 -18.78 -4.31
N LEU A 236 2.69 -18.03 -4.16
CA LEU A 236 2.74 -16.61 -3.86
C LEU A 236 3.32 -16.31 -2.47
N VAL A 237 2.94 -17.09 -1.47
CA VAL A 237 3.51 -16.98 -0.11
C VAL A 237 5.01 -17.29 -0.15
N CYS A 238 5.43 -18.31 -0.89
CA CYS A 238 6.85 -18.63 -1.05
C CYS A 238 7.62 -17.47 -1.70
N ILE A 239 7.08 -16.89 -2.78
CA ILE A 239 7.71 -15.75 -3.46
C ILE A 239 7.89 -14.57 -2.49
N ILE A 240 6.84 -14.22 -1.74
CA ILE A 240 6.90 -13.10 -0.79
C ILE A 240 7.92 -13.35 0.33
N ILE A 241 7.97 -14.57 0.88
CA ILE A 241 8.94 -14.94 1.91
C ILE A 241 10.37 -14.86 1.36
N VAL A 242 10.62 -15.45 0.20
CA VAL A 242 11.93 -15.42 -0.45
C VAL A 242 12.37 -14.00 -0.76
N CYS A 243 11.49 -13.16 -1.32
CA CYS A 243 11.78 -11.74 -1.55
C CYS A 243 12.12 -11.01 -0.25
N SER A 244 11.34 -11.21 0.81
CA SER A 244 11.55 -10.55 2.11
C SER A 244 12.90 -10.90 2.74
N LEU A 245 13.38 -12.14 2.56
CA LEU A 245 14.69 -12.59 3.03
C LEU A 245 15.83 -12.09 2.15
N LEU A 246 15.63 -12.04 0.83
CA LEU A 246 16.67 -11.67 -0.13
C LEU A 246 16.91 -10.15 -0.20
N PHE A 247 15.90 -9.31 0.07
CA PHE A 247 16.06 -7.85 0.09
C PHE A 247 17.25 -7.37 0.95
N PRO A 248 17.31 -7.67 2.26
CA PRO A 248 18.41 -7.21 3.11
C PRO A 248 19.75 -7.84 2.74
N VAL A 249 19.75 -9.09 2.26
CA VAL A 249 20.97 -9.80 1.85
C VAL A 249 21.59 -9.15 0.61
N LEU A 250 20.78 -8.92 -0.43
CA LEU A 250 21.24 -8.31 -1.67
C LEU A 250 21.61 -6.84 -1.49
N TRP A 251 20.89 -6.11 -0.62
CA TRP A 251 21.27 -4.76 -0.21
C TRP A 251 22.66 -4.75 0.44
N HIS A 252 22.89 -5.68 1.39
CA HIS A 252 24.19 -5.77 2.06
C HIS A 252 25.32 -6.14 1.09
N LEU A 253 25.09 -7.11 0.20
CA LEU A 253 26.08 -7.55 -0.78
C LEU A 253 26.44 -6.44 -1.78
N TRP A 254 25.49 -5.58 -2.13
CA TRP A 254 25.71 -4.47 -3.04
C TRP A 254 26.41 -3.29 -2.36
N ILE A 255 25.87 -2.80 -1.24
CA ILE A 255 26.36 -1.56 -0.61
C ILE A 255 27.61 -1.79 0.24
N TYR A 256 27.67 -2.88 1.01
CA TYR A 256 28.73 -3.08 2.01
C TYR A 256 29.80 -4.06 1.53
N ALA A 257 29.40 -5.19 0.95
CA ALA A 257 30.36 -6.21 0.51
C ALA A 257 30.97 -5.93 -0.86
N GLY A 258 30.33 -5.10 -1.69
CA GLY A 258 30.78 -4.79 -3.06
C GLY A 258 30.83 -5.98 -4.01
N SER A 259 30.25 -7.12 -3.63
CA SER A 259 30.29 -8.37 -4.40
C SER A 259 29.08 -8.55 -5.33
N ALA A 260 28.06 -7.71 -5.18
CA ALA A 260 26.88 -7.66 -6.05
C ALA A 260 26.69 -6.26 -6.64
N ASN A 261 26.07 -6.16 -7.81
CA ASN A 261 25.69 -4.90 -8.44
C ASN A 261 24.20 -4.57 -8.22
N SER A 262 23.81 -3.33 -8.52
CA SER A 262 22.43 -2.81 -8.50
C SER A 262 21.41 -3.72 -9.19
N ASN A 263 21.81 -4.38 -10.28
CA ASN A 263 20.95 -5.27 -11.06
C ASN A 263 20.38 -6.43 -10.23
N PHE A 264 21.15 -6.97 -9.28
CA PHE A 264 20.67 -8.06 -8.42
C PHE A 264 19.57 -7.57 -7.48
N PHE A 265 19.76 -6.39 -6.89
CA PHE A 265 18.76 -5.76 -6.03
C PHE A 265 17.49 -5.37 -6.82
N TYR A 266 17.66 -4.91 -8.06
CA TYR A 266 16.51 -4.63 -8.92
C TYR A 266 15.78 -5.90 -9.39
N ALA A 267 16.50 -6.99 -9.69
CA ALA A 267 15.89 -8.26 -10.08
C ALA A 267 14.98 -8.83 -8.98
N ILE A 268 15.38 -8.73 -7.70
CA ILE A 268 14.50 -9.14 -6.60
C ILE A 268 13.31 -8.19 -6.43
N THR A 269 13.51 -6.90 -6.68
CA THR A 269 12.44 -5.89 -6.67
C THR A 269 11.39 -6.18 -7.74
N LEU A 270 11.81 -6.53 -8.96
CA LEU A 270 10.91 -6.97 -10.03
C LEU A 270 10.15 -8.23 -9.63
N THR A 271 10.85 -9.23 -9.09
CA THR A 271 10.24 -10.48 -8.63
C THR A 271 9.17 -10.22 -7.55
N PHE A 272 9.47 -9.32 -6.61
CA PHE A 272 8.54 -8.92 -5.56
C PHE A 272 7.29 -8.23 -6.12
N ASN A 273 7.46 -7.27 -7.05
CA ASN A 273 6.34 -6.59 -7.70
C ASN A 273 5.49 -7.54 -8.55
N VAL A 274 6.11 -8.49 -9.27
CA VAL A 274 5.38 -9.55 -9.98
C VAL A 274 4.60 -10.43 -8.99
N GLY A 275 5.20 -10.80 -7.86
CA GLY A 275 4.52 -11.53 -6.79
C GLY A 275 3.29 -10.79 -6.26
N GLN A 276 3.40 -9.47 -6.05
CA GLN A 276 2.27 -8.63 -5.65
C GLN A 276 1.17 -8.58 -6.72
N ILE A 277 1.52 -8.40 -8.00
CA ILE A 277 0.55 -8.38 -9.11
C ILE A 277 -0.19 -9.72 -9.20
N LEU A 278 0.53 -10.84 -9.14
CA LEU A 278 -0.06 -12.18 -9.19
C LEU A 278 -0.98 -12.43 -7.99
N LEU A 279 -0.61 -11.94 -6.80
CA LEU A 279 -1.45 -12.02 -5.60
C LEU A 279 -2.77 -11.27 -5.79
N ILE A 280 -2.72 -10.00 -6.21
CA ILE A 280 -3.92 -9.20 -6.45
C ILE A 280 -4.79 -9.80 -7.57
N SER A 281 -4.16 -10.35 -8.61
CA SER A 281 -4.85 -11.04 -9.69
C SER A 281 -5.56 -12.32 -9.22
N ASP A 282 -4.92 -13.15 -8.38
CA ASP A 282 -5.54 -14.37 -7.82
C ASP A 282 -6.74 -14.02 -6.93
N TYR A 283 -6.65 -12.95 -6.12
CA TYR A 283 -7.78 -12.45 -5.34
C TYR A 283 -8.92 -11.92 -6.22
N PHE A 284 -8.61 -11.16 -7.27
CA PHE A 284 -9.61 -10.67 -8.22
C PHE A 284 -10.31 -11.81 -8.95
N TYR A 285 -9.56 -12.82 -9.40
CA TYR A 285 -10.11 -14.00 -10.05
C TYR A 285 -10.97 -14.84 -9.09
N ALA A 286 -10.50 -15.06 -7.85
CA ALA A 286 -11.24 -15.75 -6.81
C ALA A 286 -12.58 -15.06 -6.50
N PHE A 287 -12.58 -13.73 -6.47
CA PHE A 287 -13.80 -12.94 -6.30
C PHE A 287 -14.79 -13.15 -7.45
N LEU A 288 -14.34 -13.00 -8.71
CA LEU A 288 -15.20 -13.23 -9.88
C LEU A 288 -15.74 -14.65 -9.95
N ARG A 289 -14.91 -15.64 -9.61
CA ARG A 289 -15.30 -17.05 -9.58
C ARG A 289 -16.37 -17.30 -8.52
N ARG A 290 -16.25 -16.68 -7.34
CA ARG A 290 -17.28 -16.75 -6.29
C ARG A 290 -18.59 -16.14 -6.77
N GLU A 291 -18.59 -14.95 -7.36
CA GLU A 291 -19.79 -14.30 -7.89
C GLU A 291 -20.44 -15.14 -9.01
N TYR A 292 -19.63 -15.78 -9.84
CA TYR A 292 -20.13 -16.73 -10.85
C TYR A 292 -20.86 -17.91 -10.20
N TYR A 293 -20.28 -18.53 -9.16
CA TYR A 293 -20.93 -19.63 -8.44
C TYR A 293 -22.18 -19.20 -7.67
N LEU A 294 -22.23 -17.95 -7.19
CA LEU A 294 -23.43 -17.42 -6.53
C LEU A 294 -24.58 -17.22 -7.52
N THR A 295 -24.28 -16.80 -8.74
CA THR A 295 -25.28 -16.52 -9.79
C THR A 295 -25.73 -17.75 -10.55
N HIS A 296 -24.82 -18.67 -10.86
CA HIS A 296 -25.07 -19.86 -11.68
C HIS A 296 -25.17 -21.16 -10.86
N GLY A 297 -25.04 -21.08 -9.53
CA GLY A 297 -25.03 -22.23 -8.63
C GLY A 297 -23.73 -23.05 -8.70
N LEU A 298 -23.43 -23.75 -7.61
CA LEU A 298 -22.44 -24.84 -7.64
C LEU A 298 -23.17 -26.13 -7.99
N TYR A 299 -22.85 -26.71 -9.15
CA TYR A 299 -23.23 -28.08 -9.48
C TYR A 299 -22.44 -29.02 -8.55
N LEU A 300 -23.10 -29.50 -7.50
CA LEU A 300 -22.55 -30.52 -6.61
C LEU A 300 -23.28 -31.82 -6.88
N THR A 301 -22.55 -32.87 -7.25
CA THR A 301 -23.10 -34.22 -7.27
C THR A 301 -23.31 -34.68 -5.83
N ALA A 302 -24.56 -34.95 -5.45
CA ALA A 302 -24.87 -35.57 -4.18
C ALA A 302 -24.27 -36.99 -4.12
N LYS A 303 -24.10 -37.54 -2.91
CA LYS A 303 -23.65 -38.94 -2.72
C LYS A 303 -24.57 -39.96 -3.40
N ASP A 304 -25.80 -39.56 -3.75
CA ASP A 304 -26.81 -40.37 -4.43
C ASP A 304 -26.79 -40.21 -5.97
N GLY A 305 -25.81 -39.48 -6.55
CA GLY A 305 -25.69 -39.28 -7.99
C GLY A 305 -26.64 -38.24 -8.60
N THR A 306 -27.49 -37.60 -7.80
CA THR A 306 -28.36 -36.50 -8.22
C THR A 306 -27.62 -35.16 -8.20
N GLU A 307 -27.76 -34.35 -9.26
CA GLU A 307 -27.23 -33.00 -9.32
C GLU A 307 -27.96 -32.08 -8.32
N ALA A 308 -27.26 -31.61 -7.30
CA ALA A 308 -27.76 -30.63 -6.36
C ALA A 308 -27.17 -29.26 -6.71
N MET A 309 -28.04 -28.30 -7.02
CA MET A 309 -27.65 -26.92 -7.31
C MET A 309 -27.78 -26.09 -6.03
N LEU A 310 -26.66 -25.73 -5.41
CA LEU A 310 -26.65 -24.81 -4.27
C LEU A 310 -26.72 -23.37 -4.80
N VAL A 311 -27.93 -22.81 -4.81
CA VAL A 311 -28.21 -21.40 -5.14
C VAL A 311 -28.55 -20.64 -3.85
N LEU A 312 -27.86 -19.53 -3.59
CA LEU A 312 -28.26 -18.58 -2.56
C LEU A 312 -29.36 -17.69 -3.14
N LYS A 313 -30.61 -17.94 -2.74
CA LYS A 313 -31.74 -17.04 -2.99
C LYS A 313 -31.76 -15.89 -1.99
#